data_AF-A0A3M1Z0U2-F1
#
_entry.id   AF-A0A3M1Z0U2-F1
#
_cell.length_a   1.000
_cell.length_b   1.000
_cell.length_c   1.000
_cell.angle_alpha   90.00
_cell.angle_beta   90.00
_cell.angle_gamma   90.00
#
_symmetry.space_group_name_H-M   'P 1'
#
loop_
_entity.id
_entity.type
_entity.pdbx_description
1 polymer ?
#
loop_
_entity_poly.entity_id
_entity_poly.type
_entity_poly.pdbx_seq_one_letter_code
_entity_poly.pdbx_strand_id
1 'polypeptide(L)'
;HHWYRYQDGRPASVKPPFTSIHLWDGSLYDNLGIEAIYNLKRGLKVDVDFLLVSDAAKPIPIKNFRPFSWHALTINMYQAQMLRQQIVEDYIERGNSTKPPFDNTRGRYIRYGNMPDMLLKQQSQAVRKDAAKRALKPEDLEPIAHILPLTSRLKPQTFDLLFRHGFEVTDFTLHGQGPKRFPLAYYNAERWQLAGIGAKRTKKQPALAYSADATQPSRSMASS
;
A
#
# COMPACT_ATOMS: atom_id res chain seq x y z
N HIS A 1 -6.57 -37.43 -3.52
CA HIS A 1 -6.98 -36.07 -3.10
C HIS A 1 -8.43 -36.12 -2.63
N HIS A 2 -8.69 -35.78 -1.37
CA HIS A 2 -10.05 -35.72 -0.83
C HIS A 2 -10.53 -34.28 -0.85
N TRP A 3 -11.69 -34.03 -1.45
CA TRP A 3 -12.30 -32.72 -1.53
C TRP A 3 -13.44 -32.63 -0.52
N TYR A 4 -13.52 -31.49 0.17
CA TYR A 4 -14.54 -31.25 1.17
C TYR A 4 -15.25 -29.95 0.86
N ARG A 5 -16.58 -29.95 0.99
CA ARG A 5 -17.42 -28.75 0.98
C ARG A 5 -17.88 -28.49 2.41
N TYR A 6 -17.66 -27.29 2.91
CA TYR A 6 -18.21 -26.89 4.21
C TYR A 6 -19.70 -26.56 4.06
N GLN A 7 -20.53 -27.31 4.78
CA GLN A 7 -21.97 -27.09 4.94
C GLN A 7 -22.24 -27.02 6.44
N ASP A 8 -22.83 -25.93 6.91
CA ASP A 8 -23.14 -25.70 8.33
C ASP A 8 -21.93 -25.91 9.28
N GLY A 9 -20.76 -25.44 8.84
CA GLY A 9 -19.51 -25.56 9.61
C GLY A 9 -18.90 -26.96 9.64
N ARG A 10 -19.49 -27.96 8.97
CA ARG A 10 -18.97 -29.33 8.90
C ARG A 10 -18.45 -29.67 7.49
N PRO A 11 -17.30 -30.35 7.38
CA PRO A 11 -16.78 -30.78 6.09
C PRO A 11 -17.58 -32.01 5.59
N ALA A 12 -18.27 -31.87 4.46
CA ALA A 12 -18.87 -32.98 3.72
C ALA A 12 -17.96 -33.37 2.56
N SER A 13 -17.66 -34.66 2.42
CA SER A 13 -16.87 -35.17 1.29
C SER A 13 -17.62 -34.95 -0.02
N VAL A 14 -16.93 -34.43 -1.03
CA VAL A 14 -17.51 -34.15 -2.35
C VAL A 14 -16.60 -34.66 -3.46
N LYS A 15 -17.21 -35.04 -4.59
CA LYS A 15 -16.47 -35.28 -5.83
C LYS A 15 -16.45 -33.97 -6.63
N PRO A 16 -15.28 -33.36 -6.88
CA PRO A 16 -15.22 -32.14 -7.67
C PRO A 16 -15.67 -32.43 -9.12
N PRO A 17 -16.25 -31.44 -9.81
CA PRO A 17 -16.63 -31.58 -11.22
C PRO A 17 -15.43 -31.65 -12.18
N PHE A 18 -14.22 -31.32 -11.69
CA PHE A 18 -12.99 -31.31 -12.47
C PHE A 18 -11.94 -32.20 -11.80
N THR A 19 -11.08 -32.81 -12.62
CA THR A 19 -10.00 -33.69 -12.17
C THR A 19 -8.75 -32.93 -11.72
N SER A 20 -8.59 -31.69 -12.16
CA SER A 20 -7.47 -30.81 -11.80
C SER A 20 -7.94 -29.36 -11.58
N ILE A 21 -7.19 -28.63 -10.76
CA ILE A 21 -7.31 -27.19 -10.60
C ILE A 21 -5.94 -26.58 -10.90
N HIS A 22 -5.91 -25.61 -11.80
CA HIS A 22 -4.72 -24.81 -12.06
C HIS A 22 -4.77 -23.57 -11.18
N LEU A 23 -3.91 -23.53 -10.17
CA LEU A 23 -3.73 -22.35 -9.34
C LEU A 23 -2.67 -21.46 -9.99
N TRP A 24 -3.02 -20.20 -10.13
CA TRP A 24 -2.10 -19.16 -10.55
C TRP A 24 -1.78 -18.29 -9.35
N ASP A 25 -0.60 -17.65 -9.36
CA ASP A 25 -0.25 -16.68 -8.33
C ASP A 25 -1.28 -15.55 -8.31
N GLY A 26 -1.67 -15.11 -7.11
CA GLY A 26 -2.58 -14.00 -6.90
C GLY A 26 -2.06 -12.71 -7.53
N SER A 27 -0.74 -12.53 -7.67
CA SER A 27 -0.15 -11.40 -8.39
C SER A 27 -0.61 -11.25 -9.84
N LEU A 28 -1.07 -12.34 -10.47
CA LEU A 28 -1.62 -12.36 -11.83
C LEU A 28 -2.96 -11.63 -11.95
N TYR A 29 -3.76 -11.70 -10.88
CA TYR A 29 -5.15 -11.25 -10.89
C TYR A 29 -5.41 -10.12 -9.91
N ASP A 30 -4.76 -10.09 -8.76
CA ASP A 30 -4.88 -9.07 -7.70
C ASP A 30 -3.56 -8.65 -7.09
N ASN A 31 -2.86 -7.77 -7.81
CA ASN A 31 -1.61 -7.19 -7.36
C ASN A 31 -1.77 -6.14 -6.22
N LEU A 32 -3.01 -5.77 -5.85
CA LEU A 32 -3.28 -4.83 -4.76
C LEU A 32 -3.86 -5.49 -3.50
N GLY A 33 -4.31 -6.75 -3.60
CA GLY A 33 -4.85 -7.52 -2.47
C GLY A 33 -6.12 -6.94 -1.85
N ILE A 34 -6.85 -6.09 -2.57
CA ILE A 34 -7.97 -5.30 -2.03
C ILE A 34 -9.27 -6.10 -1.94
N GLU A 35 -9.41 -7.23 -2.66
CA GLU A 35 -10.68 -7.99 -2.70
C GLU A 35 -11.15 -8.48 -1.32
N ALA A 36 -10.20 -8.68 -0.39
CA ALA A 36 -10.49 -9.05 0.98
C ALA A 36 -11.23 -7.95 1.76
N ILE A 37 -11.10 -6.68 1.37
CA ILE A 37 -11.57 -5.51 2.14
C ILE A 37 -12.42 -4.54 1.31
N TYR A 38 -12.46 -4.70 -0.01
CA TYR A 38 -13.15 -3.83 -0.95
C TYR A 38 -14.01 -4.64 -1.92
N ASN A 39 -15.23 -4.18 -2.15
CA ASN A 39 -16.16 -4.74 -3.12
C ASN A 39 -16.55 -3.66 -4.14
N LEU A 40 -16.37 -3.95 -5.42
CA LEU A 40 -16.71 -3.06 -6.54
C LEU A 40 -18.12 -2.45 -6.48
N LYS A 41 -19.12 -3.18 -5.97
CA LYS A 41 -20.51 -2.71 -5.90
C LYS A 41 -20.84 -2.00 -4.60
N ARG A 42 -20.16 -2.35 -3.49
CA ARG A 42 -20.52 -1.92 -2.13
C ARG A 42 -19.50 -0.99 -1.49
N GLY A 43 -18.34 -0.77 -2.11
CA GLY A 43 -17.22 -0.05 -1.51
C GLY A 43 -16.48 -0.90 -0.49
N LEU A 44 -15.95 -0.27 0.55
CA LEU A 44 -15.28 -0.97 1.64
C LEU A 44 -16.23 -1.91 2.40
N LYS A 45 -15.68 -3.01 2.92
CA LYS A 45 -16.42 -3.89 3.82
C LYS A 45 -16.71 -3.19 5.14
N VAL A 46 -17.68 -3.73 5.88
CA VAL A 46 -18.07 -3.28 7.22
C VAL A 46 -16.84 -3.24 8.12
N ASP A 47 -16.74 -2.21 8.96
CA ASP A 47 -15.63 -1.95 9.90
C ASP A 47 -14.29 -1.54 9.27
N VAL A 48 -14.30 -1.01 8.04
CA VAL A 48 -13.11 -0.39 7.42
C VAL A 48 -13.36 1.10 7.14
N ASP A 49 -12.78 1.96 7.98
CA ASP A 49 -12.97 3.42 7.89
C ASP A 49 -12.00 4.12 6.94
N PHE A 50 -10.83 3.51 6.70
CA PHE A 50 -9.75 4.13 5.93
C PHE A 50 -8.95 3.09 5.13
N LEU A 51 -8.84 3.31 3.83
CA LEU A 51 -8.14 2.42 2.91
C LEU A 51 -6.72 2.92 2.62
N LEU A 52 -5.70 2.17 3.01
CA LEU A 52 -4.32 2.43 2.58
C LEU A 52 -3.89 1.38 1.56
N VAL A 53 -3.60 1.80 0.33
CA VAL A 53 -3.14 0.88 -0.73
C VAL A 53 -1.70 1.19 -1.07
N SER A 54 -0.81 0.20 -0.91
CA SER A 54 0.60 0.31 -1.30
C SER A 54 0.82 -0.45 -2.60
N ASP A 55 1.11 0.28 -3.67
CA ASP A 55 1.44 -0.25 -4.98
C ASP A 55 2.96 -0.24 -5.21
N ALA A 56 3.54 -1.43 -5.21
CA ALA A 56 4.95 -1.67 -5.51
C ALA A 56 5.19 -2.14 -6.95
N ALA A 57 4.18 -2.05 -7.83
CA ALA A 57 4.30 -2.51 -9.19
C ALA A 57 5.27 -1.66 -10.00
N LYS A 58 6.14 -2.34 -10.74
CA LYS A 58 7.00 -1.69 -11.72
C LYS A 58 6.22 -1.45 -13.02
N PRO A 59 6.36 -0.28 -13.66
CA PRO A 59 5.89 -0.10 -15.03
C PRO A 59 6.53 -1.15 -15.94
N ILE A 60 5.74 -1.91 -16.69
CA ILE A 60 6.27 -2.93 -17.60
C ILE A 60 6.91 -2.22 -18.79
N PRO A 61 8.23 -2.39 -19.04
CA PRO A 61 8.84 -1.81 -20.24
C PRO A 61 8.32 -2.55 -21.47
N ILE A 62 7.66 -1.82 -22.38
CA ILE A 62 7.15 -2.34 -23.67
C ILE A 62 8.32 -2.54 -24.65
N LYS A 63 9.44 -3.14 -24.22
CA LYS A 63 10.68 -3.15 -25.03
C LYS A 63 11.19 -4.50 -25.48
N ASN A 64 10.62 -5.63 -25.04
CA ASN A 64 11.04 -6.95 -25.52
C ASN A 64 9.84 -7.78 -25.95
N PHE A 65 9.69 -7.97 -27.26
CA PHE A 65 8.65 -8.79 -27.88
C PHE A 65 8.87 -10.27 -27.51
N ARG A 66 7.97 -10.81 -26.68
CA ARG A 66 7.83 -12.25 -26.44
C ARG A 66 6.90 -12.86 -27.50
N PRO A 67 6.94 -14.19 -27.73
CA PRO A 67 6.00 -14.87 -28.62
C PRO A 67 4.54 -14.51 -28.28
N PHE A 68 3.69 -14.46 -29.32
CA PHE A 68 2.36 -13.84 -29.34
C PHE A 68 1.43 -14.21 -28.17
N SER A 69 1.46 -15.47 -27.69
CA SER A 69 0.60 -15.95 -26.60
C SER A 69 0.96 -15.36 -25.22
N TRP A 70 2.26 -15.26 -24.91
CA TRP A 70 2.74 -14.63 -23.67
C TRP A 70 2.57 -13.12 -23.67
N HIS A 71 2.63 -12.52 -24.86
CA HIS A 71 2.38 -11.10 -25.04
C HIS A 71 0.91 -10.74 -24.78
N ALA A 72 -0.03 -11.50 -25.35
CA ALA A 72 -1.45 -11.30 -25.08
C ALA A 72 -1.79 -11.47 -23.59
N LEU A 73 -1.21 -12.46 -22.91
CA LEU A 73 -1.38 -12.62 -21.46
C LEU A 73 -0.85 -11.40 -20.70
N THR A 74 0.35 -10.93 -21.03
CA THR A 74 0.97 -9.76 -20.37
C THR A 74 0.15 -8.49 -20.55
N ILE A 75 -0.42 -8.26 -21.74
CA ILE A 75 -1.30 -7.11 -22.00
C ILE A 75 -2.58 -7.22 -21.16
N ASN A 76 -3.24 -8.37 -21.15
CA ASN A 76 -4.47 -8.56 -20.37
C ASN A 76 -4.22 -8.38 -18.87
N MET A 77 -3.09 -8.88 -18.36
CA MET A 77 -2.66 -8.67 -16.97
C MET A 77 -2.48 -7.19 -16.66
N TYR A 78 -1.80 -6.46 -17.55
CA TYR A 78 -1.58 -5.03 -17.39
C TYR A 78 -2.91 -4.26 -17.38
N GLN A 79 -3.81 -4.58 -18.30
CA GLN A 79 -5.14 -3.97 -18.34
C GLN A 79 -5.94 -4.24 -17.07
N ALA A 80 -5.93 -5.48 -16.56
CA ALA A 80 -6.60 -5.83 -15.32
C ALA A 80 -6.02 -5.05 -14.12
N GLN A 81 -4.70 -4.91 -14.05
CA GLN A 81 -4.03 -4.14 -13.02
C GLN A 81 -4.37 -2.65 -13.09
N MET A 82 -4.32 -2.05 -14.29
CA MET A 82 -4.66 -0.64 -14.48
C MET A 82 -6.11 -0.35 -14.08
N LEU A 83 -7.06 -1.21 -14.47
CA LEU A 83 -8.46 -1.06 -14.09
C LEU A 83 -8.63 -1.10 -12.56
N ARG A 84 -7.96 -2.04 -11.88
CA ARG A 84 -7.98 -2.13 -10.40
C ARG A 84 -7.40 -0.89 -9.74
N GLN A 85 -6.27 -0.37 -10.25
CA GLN A 85 -5.68 0.88 -9.78
C GLN A 85 -6.68 2.03 -9.94
N GLN A 86 -7.28 2.19 -11.12
CA GLN A 86 -8.26 3.24 -11.39
C GLN A 86 -9.49 3.14 -10.48
N ILE A 87 -10.00 1.93 -10.22
CA ILE A 87 -11.15 1.73 -9.33
C ILE A 87 -10.84 2.19 -7.89
N VAL A 88 -9.63 1.90 -7.41
CA VAL A 88 -9.18 2.32 -6.07
C VAL A 88 -8.97 3.84 -6.02
N GLU A 89 -8.30 4.39 -7.02
CA GLU A 89 -8.08 5.83 -7.14
C GLU A 89 -9.41 6.58 -7.21
N ASP A 90 -10.34 6.16 -8.08
CA ASP A 90 -11.70 6.69 -8.17
C ASP A 90 -12.45 6.62 -6.84
N TYR A 91 -12.34 5.49 -6.11
CA TYR A 91 -12.99 5.35 -4.81
C TYR A 91 -12.46 6.36 -3.79
N ILE A 92 -11.14 6.53 -3.76
CA ILE A 92 -10.46 7.49 -2.90
C ILE A 92 -10.86 8.92 -3.31
N GLU A 93 -10.79 9.26 -4.59
CA GLU A 93 -11.07 10.60 -5.12
C GLU A 93 -12.54 11.01 -5.01
N ARG A 94 -13.48 10.10 -5.28
CA ARG A 94 -14.92 10.37 -5.10
C ARG A 94 -15.30 10.56 -3.63
N GLY A 95 -14.57 9.92 -2.71
CA GLY A 95 -14.66 10.23 -1.28
C GLY A 95 -14.18 11.65 -0.95
N ASN A 96 -13.25 12.19 -1.74
CA ASN A 96 -12.63 13.49 -1.52
C ASN A 96 -13.43 14.66 -2.15
N SER A 97 -14.36 14.41 -3.08
CA SER A 97 -15.07 15.44 -3.84
C SER A 97 -16.41 15.89 -3.22
N THR A 98 -16.88 15.24 -2.15
CA THR A 98 -18.01 15.72 -1.33
C THR A 98 -17.52 16.69 -0.25
N LYS A 99 -18.09 17.90 -0.25
CA LYS A 99 -17.63 19.16 0.38
C LYS A 99 -17.14 19.12 1.86
N PRO A 100 -16.27 20.09 2.27
CA PRO A 100 -15.67 20.24 3.62
C PRO A 100 -16.72 20.37 4.75
N PRO A 101 -16.39 19.98 6.02
CA PRO A 101 -15.26 20.51 6.78
C PRO A 101 -14.17 19.53 7.25
N PHE A 102 -14.20 18.26 6.83
CA PHE A 102 -13.16 17.29 7.18
C PHE A 102 -12.58 16.77 5.86
N ASP A 103 -11.27 16.79 5.59
CA ASP A 103 -10.26 15.79 6.01
C ASP A 103 -10.73 14.32 5.98
N ASN A 104 -11.90 14.06 5.38
CA ASN A 104 -12.62 12.78 5.39
C ASN A 104 -12.39 12.03 4.10
N THR A 105 -11.11 11.93 3.75
CA THR A 105 -10.69 11.12 2.62
C THR A 105 -10.80 9.64 2.98
N ARG A 106 -11.44 8.84 2.14
CA ARG A 106 -11.69 7.40 2.40
C ARG A 106 -10.46 6.52 2.33
N GLY A 107 -9.31 7.09 1.96
CA GLY A 107 -8.06 6.35 1.84
C GLY A 107 -6.94 7.11 1.14
N ARG A 108 -5.82 6.43 0.93
CA ARG A 108 -4.60 6.95 0.28
C ARG A 108 -3.99 5.86 -0.60
N TYR A 109 -3.59 6.25 -1.80
CA TYR A 109 -2.85 5.40 -2.73
C TYR A 109 -1.36 5.77 -2.67
N ILE A 110 -0.54 4.83 -2.25
CA ILE A 110 0.90 4.98 -2.07
C ILE A 110 1.56 4.25 -3.21
N ARG A 111 2.32 4.97 -4.03
CA ARG A 111 3.03 4.39 -5.16
C ARG A 111 4.53 4.41 -4.93
N TYR A 112 5.13 3.23 -5.01
CA TYR A 112 6.58 3.11 -5.00
C TYR A 112 7.23 3.95 -6.11
N GLY A 113 8.39 4.51 -5.81
CA GLY A 113 9.18 5.33 -6.75
C GLY A 113 8.76 6.79 -6.85
N ASN A 114 7.65 7.20 -6.21
CA ASN A 114 7.29 8.61 -6.13
C ASN A 114 8.29 9.38 -5.28
N MET A 115 8.56 10.63 -5.67
CA MET A 115 9.50 11.53 -5.00
C MET A 115 8.78 12.58 -4.16
N PRO A 116 9.43 13.14 -3.12
CA PRO A 116 8.83 14.17 -2.25
C PRO A 116 8.30 15.37 -3.05
N ASP A 117 9.04 15.81 -4.07
CA ASP A 117 8.66 16.92 -4.93
C ASP A 117 7.34 16.68 -5.68
N MET A 118 7.01 15.41 -5.96
CA MET A 118 5.74 15.04 -6.57
C MET A 118 4.59 14.98 -5.56
N LEU A 119 4.88 14.47 -4.37
CA LEU A 119 3.88 14.19 -3.33
C LEU A 119 3.49 15.45 -2.53
N LEU A 120 4.43 16.39 -2.39
CA LEU A 120 4.27 17.61 -1.60
C LEU A 120 4.02 18.85 -2.48
N LYS A 121 3.61 18.69 -3.75
CA LYS A 121 3.39 19.80 -4.70
C LYS A 121 2.49 20.91 -4.17
N GLN A 122 1.47 20.54 -3.40
CA GLN A 122 0.49 21.47 -2.82
C GLN A 122 0.95 22.08 -1.48
N GLN A 123 2.10 21.67 -0.95
CA GLN A 123 2.64 22.16 0.31
C GLN A 123 3.56 23.37 0.13
N SER A 124 3.79 24.09 1.23
CA SER A 124 4.63 25.29 1.23
C SER A 124 6.05 24.99 0.73
N GLN A 125 6.71 26.00 0.16
CA GLN A 125 8.09 25.86 -0.32
C GLN A 125 9.05 25.47 0.81
N ALA A 126 8.78 25.90 2.05
CA ALA A 126 9.58 25.54 3.22
C ALA A 126 9.49 24.03 3.52
N VAL A 127 8.28 23.47 3.53
CA VAL A 127 8.04 22.03 3.74
C VAL A 127 8.70 21.21 2.64
N ARG A 128 8.52 21.60 1.37
CA ARG A 128 9.15 20.91 0.24
C ARG A 128 10.67 20.90 0.34
N LYS A 129 11.29 22.05 0.68
CA LYS A 129 12.75 22.15 0.85
C LYS A 129 13.27 21.32 2.01
N ASP A 130 12.55 21.26 3.14
CA ASP A 130 12.96 20.43 4.28
C ASP A 130 12.82 18.93 3.95
N ALA A 131 11.72 18.52 3.33
CA ALA A 131 11.51 17.15 2.88
C ALA A 131 12.57 16.70 1.86
N ALA A 132 12.85 17.52 0.84
CA ALA A 132 13.88 17.22 -0.17
C ALA A 132 15.30 17.10 0.41
N LYS A 133 15.60 17.80 1.50
CA LYS A 133 16.90 17.67 2.20
C LYS A 133 17.03 16.35 2.97
N ARG A 134 15.92 15.81 3.46
CA ARG A 134 15.88 14.63 4.35
C ARG A 134 15.60 13.33 3.61
N ALA A 135 14.86 13.39 2.51
CA ALA A 135 14.49 12.24 1.72
C ALA A 135 15.69 11.59 1.02
N LEU A 136 15.53 10.33 0.63
CA LEU A 136 16.40 9.67 -0.33
C LEU A 136 16.38 10.43 -1.66
N LYS A 137 17.54 10.47 -2.31
CA LYS A 137 17.66 11.07 -3.63
C LYS A 137 17.35 10.04 -4.72
N PRO A 138 17.01 10.47 -5.94
CA PRO A 138 16.81 9.56 -7.07
C PRO A 138 17.99 8.60 -7.28
N GLU A 139 19.22 9.06 -7.09
CA GLU A 139 20.43 8.26 -7.27
C GLU A 139 20.53 7.12 -6.23
N ASP A 140 19.99 7.34 -5.03
CA ASP A 140 19.97 6.32 -3.97
C ASP A 140 18.98 5.19 -4.28
N LEU A 141 18.02 5.39 -5.20
CA LEU A 141 16.99 4.40 -5.55
C LEU A 141 17.36 3.49 -6.73
N GLU A 142 18.40 3.83 -7.49
CA GLU A 142 18.90 2.99 -8.60
C GLU A 142 19.09 1.51 -8.19
N PRO A 143 19.71 1.18 -7.04
CA PRO A 143 19.92 -0.21 -6.62
C PRO A 143 18.62 -0.99 -6.40
N ILE A 144 17.52 -0.33 -5.99
CA ILE A 144 16.24 -0.98 -5.68
C ILE A 144 15.27 -0.97 -6.87
N ALA A 145 15.44 -0.04 -7.82
CA ALA A 145 14.60 0.07 -9.03
C ALA A 145 14.63 -1.19 -9.91
N HIS A 146 15.74 -1.93 -9.90
CA HIS A 146 15.90 -3.16 -10.69
C HIS A 146 15.40 -4.43 -9.99
N ILE A 147 15.15 -4.37 -8.68
CA ILE A 147 14.90 -5.55 -7.85
C ILE A 147 13.40 -5.88 -7.76
N LEU A 148 12.53 -4.94 -8.17
CA LEU A 148 11.08 -5.16 -8.23
C LEU A 148 10.65 -5.80 -9.56
N PRO A 149 9.79 -6.85 -9.53
CA PRO A 149 9.20 -7.47 -8.33
C PRO A 149 10.18 -8.38 -7.57
N LEU A 150 10.03 -8.40 -6.24
CA LEU A 150 10.85 -9.14 -5.27
C LEU A 150 10.72 -10.66 -5.48
N THR A 151 11.46 -11.18 -6.44
CA THR A 151 11.51 -12.60 -6.78
C THR A 151 12.64 -13.34 -6.07
N SER A 152 13.48 -12.62 -5.30
CA SER A 152 14.66 -13.17 -4.65
C SER A 152 14.89 -12.57 -3.26
N ARG A 153 15.68 -13.27 -2.44
CA ARG A 153 16.08 -12.79 -1.11
C ARG A 153 16.89 -11.50 -1.22
N LEU A 154 16.44 -10.46 -0.54
CA LEU A 154 17.16 -9.19 -0.47
C LEU A 154 18.38 -9.28 0.44
N LYS A 155 19.44 -8.55 0.06
CA LYS A 155 20.51 -8.22 1.00
C LYS A 155 19.95 -7.26 2.07
N PRO A 156 20.43 -7.31 3.33
CA PRO A 156 19.94 -6.44 4.40
C PRO A 156 19.98 -4.94 4.05
N GLN A 157 21.06 -4.49 3.41
CA GLN A 157 21.22 -3.08 2.98
C GLN A 157 20.16 -2.66 1.95
N THR A 158 19.82 -3.55 1.02
CA THR A 158 18.79 -3.32 0.02
C THR A 158 17.40 -3.28 0.65
N PHE A 159 17.14 -4.14 1.63
CA PHE A 159 15.91 -4.12 2.40
C PHE A 159 15.74 -2.81 3.17
N ASP A 160 16.79 -2.35 3.86
CA ASP A 160 16.77 -1.11 4.63
C ASP A 160 16.47 0.11 3.74
N LEU A 161 17.09 0.15 2.56
CA LEU A 161 16.84 1.19 1.56
C LEU A 161 15.39 1.15 1.05
N LEU A 162 14.89 -0.04 0.72
CA LEU A 162 13.50 -0.23 0.31
C LEU A 162 12.51 0.18 1.41
N PHE A 163 12.80 -0.19 2.66
CA PHE A 163 11.99 0.16 3.82
C PHE A 163 11.95 1.67 4.02
N ARG A 164 13.11 2.33 4.01
CA ARG A 164 13.21 3.78 4.14
C ARG A 164 12.42 4.48 3.04
N HIS A 165 12.57 4.03 1.79
CA HIS A 165 11.81 4.60 0.67
C HIS A 165 10.31 4.41 0.85
N GLY A 166 9.86 3.20 1.21
CA GLY A 166 8.45 2.93 1.51
C GLY A 166 7.90 3.82 2.62
N PHE A 167 8.68 4.05 3.68
CA PHE A 167 8.33 4.97 4.77
C PHE A 167 8.19 6.40 4.24
N GLU A 168 9.19 6.91 3.53
CA GLU A 168 9.22 8.29 3.02
C GLU A 168 8.05 8.58 2.07
N VAL A 169 7.81 7.71 1.09
CA VAL A 169 6.66 7.82 0.19
C VAL A 169 5.35 7.83 0.97
N THR A 170 5.20 6.96 1.96
CA THR A 170 4.00 6.90 2.81
C THR A 170 3.81 8.22 3.57
N ASP A 171 4.83 8.67 4.30
CA ASP A 171 4.79 9.89 5.11
C ASP A 171 4.44 11.12 4.25
N PHE A 172 5.11 11.26 3.11
CA PHE A 172 4.87 12.37 2.19
C PHE A 172 3.51 12.31 1.49
N THR A 173 3.02 11.13 1.11
CA THR A 173 1.68 10.97 0.54
C THR A 173 0.59 11.31 1.56
N LEU A 174 0.70 10.76 2.77
CA LEU A 174 -0.26 11.01 3.84
C LEU A 174 -0.32 12.50 4.19
N HIS A 175 0.84 13.11 4.40
CA HIS A 175 0.95 14.53 4.72
C HIS A 175 0.51 15.42 3.56
N GLY A 176 0.98 15.15 2.35
CA GLY A 176 0.68 15.94 1.15
C GLY A 176 -0.82 16.07 0.90
N GLN A 177 -1.58 15.01 1.20
CA GLN A 177 -3.02 14.91 0.97
C GLN A 177 -3.87 15.12 2.25
N GLY A 178 -3.28 15.30 3.42
CA GLY A 178 -4.01 15.43 4.69
C GLY A 178 -3.12 15.90 5.84
N PRO A 179 -2.52 17.11 5.76
CA PRO A 179 -1.46 17.52 6.68
C PRO A 179 -1.93 17.74 8.13
N LYS A 180 -3.23 18.00 8.34
CA LYS A 180 -3.82 18.15 9.68
C LYS A 180 -3.93 16.81 10.40
N ARG A 181 -4.42 15.78 9.71
CA ARG A 181 -4.51 14.41 10.23
C ARG A 181 -3.16 13.68 10.26
N PHE A 182 -2.28 13.98 9.33
CA PHE A 182 -1.00 13.31 9.15
C PHE A 182 0.16 14.32 9.17
N PRO A 183 0.67 14.69 10.35
CA PRO A 183 1.89 15.48 10.45
C PRO A 183 3.10 14.68 9.95
N LEU A 184 4.09 15.36 9.35
CA LEU A 184 5.32 14.72 8.90
C LEU A 184 6.06 14.08 10.07
N ALA A 185 6.31 12.78 9.97
CA ALA A 185 7.05 12.03 10.96
C ALA A 185 8.56 12.06 10.70
N TYR A 186 8.96 12.10 9.42
CA TYR A 186 10.31 11.89 8.91
C TYR A 186 10.92 10.54 9.29
N TYR A 187 11.71 9.99 8.38
CA TYR A 187 12.41 8.74 8.65
C TYR A 187 13.48 8.92 9.74
N ASN A 188 13.52 8.01 10.71
CA ASN A 188 14.51 7.97 11.78
C ASN A 188 15.08 6.55 11.91
N ALA A 189 16.34 6.36 11.52
CA ALA A 189 17.00 5.05 11.54
C ALA A 189 17.15 4.48 12.97
N GLU A 190 17.36 5.32 13.97
CA GLU A 190 17.53 4.89 15.37
C GLU A 190 16.23 4.32 15.94
N ARG A 191 15.09 4.88 15.52
CA ARG A 191 13.76 4.39 15.90
C ARG A 191 13.50 2.97 15.41
N TRP A 192 13.99 2.63 14.22
CA TRP A 192 13.63 1.39 13.54
C TRP A 192 14.67 0.26 13.69
N GLN A 193 15.84 0.53 14.27
CA GLN A 193 16.92 -0.45 14.53
C GLN A 193 17.20 -1.41 13.34
N LEU A 194 17.14 -0.89 12.12
CA LEU A 194 17.39 -1.67 10.91
C LEU A 194 18.90 -1.90 10.70
N ALA A 195 19.24 -3.07 10.13
CA ALA A 195 20.55 -3.71 10.29
C ALA A 195 21.66 -3.21 9.34
N GLY A 196 21.42 -2.18 8.53
CA GLY A 196 22.19 -1.97 7.30
C GLY A 196 22.63 -0.54 6.98
N ILE A 197 22.11 0.51 7.62
CA ILE A 197 22.64 1.88 7.44
C ILE A 197 22.67 2.60 8.80
N GLY A 198 23.79 2.50 9.51
CA GLY A 198 24.21 3.47 10.53
C GLY A 198 23.69 3.32 11.97
N ALA A 199 22.79 2.39 12.29
CA ALA A 199 22.29 2.24 13.66
C ALA A 199 23.24 1.38 14.53
N LYS A 200 24.11 2.01 15.31
CA LYS A 200 24.69 1.36 16.50
C LYS A 200 23.53 1.03 17.45
N ARG A 201 23.26 -0.26 17.70
CA ARG A 201 22.29 -0.74 18.70
C ARG A 201 22.52 -0.05 20.05
N THR A 202 21.70 0.93 20.41
CA THR A 202 21.70 1.52 21.76
C THR A 202 20.55 0.93 22.57
N LYS A 203 20.88 0.51 23.80
CA LYS A 203 20.08 -0.33 24.70
C LYS A 203 18.91 0.38 25.43
N LYS A 204 18.43 1.54 24.97
CA LYS A 204 17.35 2.26 25.67
C LYS A 204 16.29 2.77 24.70
N GLN A 205 15.13 2.13 24.70
CA GLN A 205 13.88 2.69 24.20
C GLN A 205 13.34 3.70 25.23
N PRO A 206 12.87 4.90 24.84
CA PRO A 206 11.82 5.57 25.58
C PRO A 206 10.47 4.94 25.20
N ALA A 207 9.61 4.73 26.20
CA ALA A 207 8.26 4.23 26.01
C ALA A 207 7.44 5.20 25.15
N LEU A 208 6.73 4.67 24.15
CA LEU A 208 5.76 5.42 23.35
C LEU A 208 4.53 5.75 24.23
N ALA A 209 4.43 6.99 24.69
CA ALA A 209 3.16 7.54 25.15
C ALA A 209 2.34 7.92 23.91
N TYR A 210 1.52 6.98 23.42
CA TYR A 210 0.37 7.35 22.61
C TYR A 210 -0.65 7.96 23.59
N SER A 211 -0.89 9.27 23.53
CA SER A 211 -1.97 9.88 24.31
C SER A 211 -3.29 9.38 23.73
N ALA A 212 -3.90 8.40 24.42
CA ALA A 212 -5.25 7.97 24.17
C ALA A 212 -6.23 9.04 24.69
N ASP A 213 -6.27 10.19 24.01
CA ASP A 213 -7.36 11.17 24.14
C ASP A 213 -8.08 11.25 22.79
N ALA A 214 -8.70 10.13 22.43
CA ALA A 214 -9.81 10.12 21.49
C ALA A 214 -11.06 9.91 22.34
N THR A 215 -11.68 11.02 22.73
CA THR A 215 -13.02 11.10 23.32
C THR A 215 -13.96 10.10 22.63
N GLN A 216 -14.40 9.10 23.37
CA GLN A 216 -15.46 8.18 22.96
C GLN A 216 -16.76 8.97 22.78
N PRO A 217 -17.47 8.87 21.64
CA PRO A 217 -18.84 9.32 21.58
C PRO A 217 -19.73 8.34 22.36
N SER A 218 -20.45 8.87 23.35
CA SER A 218 -21.43 8.17 24.16
C SER A 218 -22.47 7.48 23.30
N ARG A 219 -22.57 6.14 23.39
CA ARG A 219 -23.73 5.37 22.93
C ARG A 219 -24.92 5.67 23.86
N SER A 220 -25.86 6.51 23.44
CA SER A 220 -27.21 6.45 24.00
C SER A 220 -27.97 5.32 23.30
N MET A 221 -28.25 4.26 24.05
CA MET A 221 -29.34 3.35 23.70
C MET A 221 -30.65 4.08 24.03
N ALA A 222 -31.42 4.44 23.01
CA ALA A 222 -32.84 4.70 23.17
C ALA A 222 -33.58 3.45 22.71
N SER A 223 -34.08 2.70 23.67
CA SER A 223 -35.16 1.74 23.49
C SER A 223 -36.47 2.52 23.38
N SER A 224 -37.23 2.28 22.32
CA SER A 224 -38.68 2.44 22.20
C SER A 224 -39.13 1.70 20.96
#